data_AF-A0A928T6B8-F1
#
_entry.id   AF-A0A928T6B8-F1
#
_cell.length_a   1.000
_cell.length_b   1.000
_cell.length_c   1.000
_cell.angle_alpha   90.00
_cell.angle_beta   90.00
_cell.angle_gamma   90.00
#
_symmetry.space_group_name_H-M   'P 1'
#
loop_
_entity.id
_entity.type
_entity.pdbx_description
1 polymer ?
#
loop_
_entity_poly.entity_id
_entity_poly.type
_entity_poly.pdbx_seq_one_letter_code
_entity_poly.pdbx_strand_id
1 'polypeptide(L)'
;MKPHKVILDSDLAESLWRLPSRSRREILAIFEKLADYPLTGVEDQIRATDGRMIQRARFNKWRVCFWIDGPVDEVRIVEVSRAR
;
A
#
# COMPACT_ATOMS: atom_id res chain seq x y z
N MET A 1 -18.84 -5.57 1.13
CA MET A 1 -17.59 -6.28 1.50
C MET A 1 -17.08 -5.67 2.79
N LYS A 2 -16.41 -6.45 3.66
CA LYS A 2 -15.70 -5.87 4.81
C LYS A 2 -14.41 -5.22 4.30
N PRO A 3 -13.98 -4.06 4.83
CA PRO A 3 -12.70 -3.46 4.46
C PRO A 3 -11.55 -4.40 4.85
N HIS A 4 -10.53 -4.45 4.00
CA HIS A 4 -9.29 -5.18 4.29
C HIS A 4 -8.51 -4.45 5.38
N LYS A 5 -7.78 -5.19 6.20
CA LYS A 5 -6.84 -4.58 7.14
C LYS A 5 -5.57 -4.19 6.41
N VAL A 6 -5.15 -2.94 6.53
CA VAL A 6 -3.86 -2.48 6.01
C VAL A 6 -2.78 -2.77 7.03
N ILE A 7 -1.77 -3.53 6.63
CA ILE A 7 -0.66 -3.96 7.47
C ILE A 7 0.63 -3.30 6.95
N LEU A 8 1.38 -2.71 7.88
CA LEU A 8 2.70 -2.12 7.66
C LEU A 8 3.71 -2.90 8.49
N ASP A 9 4.93 -3.07 7.98
CA ASP A 9 6.05 -3.43 8.84
C ASP A 9 6.49 -2.22 9.70
N SER A 10 7.26 -2.49 10.75
CA SER A 10 7.71 -1.47 11.70
C SER A 10 8.57 -0.40 11.06
N ASP A 11 9.44 -0.78 10.12
CA ASP A 11 10.41 0.13 9.49
C ASP A 11 9.71 1.10 8.53
N LEU A 12 8.72 0.62 7.78
CA LEU A 12 7.85 1.43 6.93
C LEU A 12 6.98 2.35 7.78
N ALA A 13 6.40 1.85 8.87
CA ALA A 13 5.61 2.67 9.78
C ALA A 13 6.45 3.83 10.37
N GLU A 14 7.68 3.56 10.81
CA GLU A 14 8.61 4.60 11.27
C GLU A 14 8.97 5.59 10.16
N SER A 15 9.28 5.09 8.96
CA SER A 15 9.65 5.93 7.82
C SER A 15 8.52 6.89 7.43
N LEU A 16 7.28 6.38 7.43
CA LEU A 16 6.09 7.19 7.20
C LEU A 16 5.86 8.20 8.32
N TRP A 17 6.13 7.83 9.58
CA TRP A 17 5.97 8.73 10.72
C TRP A 17 6.86 9.97 10.64
N ARG A 18 8.08 9.82 10.08
CA ARG A 18 9.04 10.91 9.87
C ARG A 18 8.65 11.88 8.75
N LEU A 19 7.64 11.57 7.94
CA LEU A 19 7.19 12.45 6.86
C LEU A 19 6.43 13.69 7.39
N PRO A 20 6.43 14.81 6.63
CA PRO A 20 5.59 15.95 6.93
C PRO A 20 4.12 15.56 7.11
N SER A 21 3.41 16.23 8.01
CA SER A 21 2.00 15.95 8.35
C SER A 21 1.08 15.87 7.12
N ARG A 22 1.29 16.75 6.14
CA ARG A 22 0.55 16.74 4.87
C ARG A 22 0.76 15.45 4.10
N SER A 23 2.00 15.00 3.95
CA SER A 23 2.32 13.73 3.27
C SER A 23 1.70 12.54 3.99
N ARG A 24 1.77 12.51 5.33
CA ARG A 24 1.15 11.44 6.12
C ARG A 24 -0.36 11.35 5.91
N ARG A 25 -1.08 12.49 5.92
CA ARG A 25 -2.52 12.51 5.64
C ARG A 25 -2.86 11.99 4.25
N GLU A 26 -2.09 12.39 3.24
CA GLU A 26 -2.30 11.90 1.87
C GLU A 26 -2.11 10.38 1.77
N ILE A 27 -1.09 9.83 2.45
CA ILE A 27 -0.80 8.39 2.45
C ILE A 27 -1.87 7.61 3.23
N LEU A 28 -2.33 8.12 4.38
CA LEU A 28 -3.42 7.49 5.13
C LEU A 28 -4.71 7.42 4.32
N ALA A 29 -5.06 8.48 3.59
CA ALA A 29 -6.22 8.47 2.69
C ALA A 29 -6.06 7.46 1.53
N ILE A 30 -4.83 7.15 1.10
CA ILE A 30 -4.57 6.09 0.13
C ILE A 30 -4.80 4.72 0.79
N PHE A 31 -4.34 4.52 2.02
CA PHE A 31 -4.53 3.27 2.75
C PHE A 31 -6.01 2.98 3.03
N GLU A 32 -6.80 3.99 3.41
CA GLU A 32 -8.26 3.86 3.55
C GLU A 32 -8.90 3.39 2.23
N LYS A 33 -8.49 3.97 1.09
CA LYS A 33 -8.98 3.53 -0.22
C LYS A 33 -8.56 2.10 -0.55
N LEU A 34 -7.34 1.70 -0.24
CA LEU A 34 -6.85 0.33 -0.47
C LEU A 34 -7.55 -0.68 0.45
N ALA A 35 -7.95 -0.29 1.66
CA ALA A 35 -8.74 -1.13 2.55
C ALA A 35 -10.10 -1.47 1.90
N ASP A 36 -10.76 -0.46 1.33
CA ASP A 36 -12.07 -0.65 0.71
C ASP A 36 -11.98 -1.32 -0.67
N TYR A 37 -10.99 -0.91 -1.48
CA TYR A 37 -10.80 -1.36 -2.86
C TYR A 37 -9.32 -1.66 -3.13
N PRO A 38 -8.82 -2.85 -2.76
CA PRO A 38 -7.40 -3.19 -2.84
C PRO A 38 -6.77 -3.10 -4.23
N LEU A 39 -7.55 -3.23 -5.30
CA LEU A 39 -7.05 -3.19 -6.67
C LEU A 39 -7.15 -1.79 -7.31
N THR A 40 -7.61 -0.77 -6.56
CA THR A 40 -7.68 0.60 -7.07
C THR A 40 -6.30 1.14 -7.41
N GLY A 41 -6.17 1.73 -8.60
CA GLY A 41 -4.96 2.44 -9.02
C GLY A 41 -3.77 1.54 -9.34
N VAL A 42 -3.95 0.21 -9.36
CA VAL A 42 -2.91 -0.74 -9.78
C VAL A 42 -2.59 -0.51 -11.25
N GLU A 43 -1.32 -0.21 -11.54
CA GLU A 43 -0.81 -0.02 -12.90
C GLU A 43 -0.06 -1.26 -13.41
N ASP A 44 0.58 -2.00 -12.50
CA ASP A 44 1.36 -3.19 -12.85
C ASP A 44 1.51 -4.16 -11.68
N GLN A 45 1.95 -5.38 -11.97
CA GLN A 45 2.18 -6.45 -11.01
C GLN A 45 3.54 -7.12 -11.23
N ILE A 46 4.27 -7.39 -10.15
CA ILE A 46 5.56 -8.08 -10.19
C ILE A 46 5.47 -9.34 -9.34
N ARG A 47 5.95 -10.47 -9.87
CA ARG A 47 6.11 -11.68 -9.08
C ARG A 47 7.38 -11.58 -8.24
N ALA A 48 7.24 -11.58 -6.92
CA ALA A 48 8.34 -11.63 -5.98
C ALA A 48 9.01 -13.01 -5.98
N THR A 49 10.23 -13.07 -5.44
CA THR A 49 11.05 -14.30 -5.34
C THR A 49 10.41 -15.39 -4.48
N ASP A 50 9.58 -15.01 -3.51
CA ASP A 50 8.78 -15.91 -2.67
C ASP A 50 7.47 -16.37 -3.35
N GLY A 51 7.25 -15.99 -4.60
CA GLY A 51 6.09 -16.34 -5.40
C GLY A 51 4.88 -15.42 -5.23
N ARG A 52 4.91 -14.46 -4.30
CA ARG A 52 3.81 -13.50 -4.09
C ARG A 52 3.69 -12.53 -5.26
N MET A 53 2.47 -12.07 -5.53
CA MET A 53 2.20 -11.07 -6.56
C MET A 53 2.15 -9.67 -5.94
N ILE A 54 3.20 -8.89 -6.16
CA ILE A 54 3.32 -7.50 -5.70
C ILE A 54 2.58 -6.60 -6.69
N GLN A 55 1.54 -5.95 -6.22
CA GLN A 55 0.80 -4.91 -6.92
C GLN A 55 1.57 -3.58 -6.81
N ARG A 56 1.64 -2.83 -7.90
CA ARG A 56 2.17 -1.46 -7.93
C ARG A 56 1.04 -0.51 -8.28
N ALA A 57 0.60 0.29 -7.31
CA ALA A 57 -0.45 1.27 -7.52
C ALA A 57 0.07 2.71 -7.48
N ARG A 58 -0.50 3.56 -8.31
CA ARG A 58 -0.18 4.99 -8.38
C ARG A 58 -1.35 5.84 -7.89
N PHE A 59 -1.04 6.77 -6.99
CA PHE A 59 -1.99 7.73 -6.42
C PHE A 59 -1.37 9.13 -6.42
N ASN A 60 -1.75 9.97 -7.37
CA ASN A 60 -1.16 11.30 -7.55
C ASN A 60 0.37 11.23 -7.66
N LYS A 61 1.07 11.73 -6.64
CA LYS A 61 2.53 11.77 -6.52
C LYS A 61 3.11 10.59 -5.72
N TRP A 62 2.28 9.64 -5.31
CA TRP A 62 2.67 8.49 -4.50
C TRP A 62 2.55 7.20 -5.31
N ARG A 63 3.50 6.29 -5.08
CA ARG A 63 3.47 4.91 -5.51
C ARG A 63 3.41 4.04 -4.27
N VAL A 64 2.51 3.07 -4.26
CA VAL A 64 2.34 2.10 -3.18
C VAL A 64 2.52 0.71 -3.76
N CYS A 65 3.48 -0.04 -3.22
CA CYS A 65 3.71 -1.44 -3.54
C CYS A 65 3.11 -2.29 -2.41
N PHE A 66 2.29 -3.27 -2.74
CA PHE A 66 1.61 -4.11 -1.75
C PHE A 66 1.26 -5.47 -2.32
N TRP A 67 0.88 -6.40 -1.46
CA TRP A 67 0.24 -7.65 -1.88
C TRP A 67 -1.00 -7.91 -1.02
N ILE A 68 -1.91 -8.71 -1.56
CA ILE A 68 -3.19 -9.03 -0.91
C ILE A 68 -3.10 -10.44 -0.33
N ASP A 69 -3.37 -10.56 0.96
CA ASP A 69 -3.51 -11.83 1.65
C ASP A 69 -5.00 -12.18 1.73
N GLY A 70 -5.52 -12.78 0.66
CA GLY A 70 -6.95 -13.09 0.50
C GLY A 70 -7.55 -13.93 1.64
N PRO A 71 -6.87 -14.98 2.14
CA PRO A 71 -7.39 -15.78 3.25
C PRO A 71 -7.66 -15.03 4.56
N VAL A 72 -7.00 -13.89 4.80
CA VAL A 72 -7.14 -13.10 6.03
C VAL A 72 -7.66 -11.67 5.80
N ASP A 73 -8.07 -11.35 4.58
CA ASP A 73 -8.54 -10.02 4.16
C ASP A 73 -7.54 -8.91 4.53
N GLU A 74 -6.24 -9.11 4.24
CA GLU A 74 -5.19 -8.12 4.53
C GLU A 74 -4.56 -7.53 3.26
N VAL A 75 -4.25 -6.24 3.32
CA VAL A 75 -3.40 -5.55 2.34
C VAL A 75 -2.08 -5.24 3.02
N ARG A 76 -1.01 -5.92 2.62
CA ARG A 76 0.32 -5.76 3.22
C ARG A 76 1.15 -4.83 2.37
N ILE A 77 1.44 -3.65 2.91
CA ILE A 77 2.24 -2.64 2.21
C ILE A 77 3.72 -3.01 2.33
N VAL A 78 4.38 -3.01 1.19
CA VAL A 78 5.80 -3.32 1.05
C VAL A 78 6.61 -2.03 0.93
N GLU A 79 6.10 -1.06 0.19
CA GLU A 79 6.83 0.20 -0.04
C GLU A 79 5.85 1.34 -0.32
N VAL A 80 6.19 2.54 0.16
CA VAL A 80 5.57 3.80 -0.27
C VAL A 80 6.66 4.76 -0.72
N SER A 81 6.61 5.18 -1.97
CA SER A 81 7.59 6.09 -2.55
C SER A 81 6.94 7.17 -3.41
N ARG A 82 7.72 8.20 -3.79
CA ARG A 82 7.23 9.20 -4.73
C ARG A 82 7.18 8.62 -6.13
N ALA A 83 6.02 8.75 -6.77
CA ALA A 83 5.85 8.37 -8.16
C ALA A 83 6.67 9.35 -9.01
N ARG A 84 7.62 8.80 -9.79
CA ARG A 84 8.32 9.57 -10.83
C ARG A 84 7.38 9.87 -11.99
#